data_AF-A0A0A2KE22-F1
#
_entry.id   AF-A0A0A2KE22-F1
#
_cell.length_a   1.000
_cell.length_b   1.000
_cell.length_c   1.000
_cell.angle_alpha   90.00
_cell.angle_beta   90.00
_cell.angle_gamma   90.00
#
_symmetry.space_group_name_H-M   'P 1'
#
loop_
_entity.id
_entity.type
_entity.pdbx_description
1 polymer ?
#
loop_
_entity_poly.entity_id
_entity_poly.type
_entity_poly.pdbx_seq_one_letter_code
_entity_poly.pdbx_strand_id
1 'polypeptide(L)'
;MLELSRGLRPAEGYEAEEHRWAGDPRSLKYGNKLVNIKIFVDVIANDYLLREIVQREEFIKRKFCALENTTNNEDKGTPLHPYDTELQHLRARYRTTERTLYFAESMIPLGPLQRSYDFLRQDPAWYLRRELIQDCARSGACCSRGCGCCKNRLSTSERGKGIGHCTTWCFLLLDRARF
;
A
#
# COMPACT_ATOMS: atom_id res chain seq x y z
N MET A 1 -14.04 -2.60 -30.43
CA MET A 1 -14.29 -4.05 -30.31
C MET A 1 -13.15 -4.59 -29.44
N LEU A 2 -13.35 -4.66 -28.12
CA LEU A 2 -12.32 -5.06 -27.15
C LEU A 2 -12.40 -6.57 -26.97
N GLU A 3 -11.35 -7.29 -27.35
CA GLU A 3 -11.26 -8.73 -27.16
C GLU A 3 -11.21 -9.06 -25.66
N LEU A 4 -12.16 -9.90 -25.23
CA LEU A 4 -12.17 -10.52 -23.91
C LEU A 4 -10.87 -11.31 -23.72
N SER A 5 -10.11 -10.93 -22.70
CA SER A 5 -8.93 -11.66 -22.25
C SER A 5 -9.31 -13.10 -21.88
N ARG A 6 -8.74 -14.04 -22.64
CA ARG A 6 -8.82 -15.47 -22.41
C ARG A 6 -8.23 -15.81 -21.04
N GLY A 7 -9.12 -16.19 -20.12
CA GLY A 7 -8.95 -17.30 -19.19
C GLY A 7 -7.73 -17.25 -18.26
N LEU A 8 -7.82 -16.45 -17.20
CA LEU A 8 -7.15 -16.79 -15.94
C LEU A 8 -7.80 -18.08 -15.42
N ARG A 9 -7.15 -19.22 -15.62
CA ARG A 9 -7.54 -20.45 -14.92
C ARG A 9 -6.95 -20.39 -13.51
N PRO A 10 -7.73 -20.71 -12.46
CA PRO A 10 -7.19 -20.89 -11.12
C PRO A 10 -6.07 -21.93 -11.12
N ALA A 11 -5.12 -21.80 -10.20
CA ALA A 11 -4.05 -22.79 -10.02
C ALA A 11 -4.64 -24.19 -9.72
N GLU A 12 -4.01 -25.24 -10.25
CA GLU A 12 -4.39 -26.64 -10.00
C GLU A 12 -4.49 -26.90 -8.48
N GLY A 13 -5.64 -27.43 -8.05
CA GLY A 13 -6.02 -27.58 -6.64
C GLY A 13 -7.08 -26.58 -6.15
N TYR A 14 -7.40 -25.55 -6.94
CA TYR A 14 -8.61 -24.72 -6.79
C TYR A 14 -9.67 -25.17 -7.80
N GLU A 15 -9.95 -26.47 -7.86
CA GLU A 15 -11.17 -26.90 -8.54
C GLU A 15 -12.34 -26.35 -7.73
N ALA A 16 -13.15 -25.51 -8.38
CA ALA A 16 -14.34 -24.97 -7.78
C ALA A 16 -15.30 -26.14 -7.55
N GLU A 17 -15.24 -26.75 -6.38
CA GLU A 17 -16.42 -27.41 -5.84
C GLU A 17 -17.53 -26.35 -5.89
N GLU A 18 -18.58 -26.63 -6.67
CA GLU A 18 -19.81 -25.84 -6.71
C GLU A 18 -20.57 -25.99 -5.37
N HIS A 19 -19.90 -25.69 -4.26
CA HIS A 19 -20.56 -25.35 -3.02
C HIS A 19 -21.14 -23.95 -3.20
N ARG A 20 -22.32 -23.90 -3.82
CA ARG A 20 -23.19 -22.73 -3.88
C ARG A 20 -23.53 -22.29 -2.46
N TRP A 21 -22.65 -21.51 -1.85
CA TRP A 21 -22.90 -20.79 -0.61
C TRP A 21 -24.05 -19.81 -0.87
N ALA A 22 -25.24 -20.11 -0.37
CA ALA A 22 -26.40 -19.22 -0.39
C ALA A 22 -26.28 -18.07 0.64
N GLY A 23 -25.06 -17.62 0.90
CA GLY A 23 -24.76 -16.51 1.82
C GLY A 23 -24.78 -15.16 1.09
N ASP A 24 -24.97 -14.09 1.85
CA ASP A 24 -24.75 -12.72 1.35
C ASP A 24 -23.32 -12.64 0.77
N PRO A 25 -23.12 -12.26 -0.51
CA PRO A 25 -21.79 -12.13 -1.12
C PRO A 25 -20.87 -11.13 -0.39
N ARG A 26 -21.42 -10.34 0.55
CA ARG A 26 -20.68 -9.43 1.42
C ARG A 26 -20.26 -10.07 2.75
N SER A 27 -20.44 -11.37 2.94
CA SER A 27 -20.11 -12.08 4.18
C SER A 27 -19.10 -13.20 3.95
N LEU A 28 -18.05 -13.22 4.77
CA LEU A 28 -17.04 -14.27 4.85
C LEU A 28 -17.35 -15.18 6.05
N LYS A 29 -17.37 -16.50 5.86
CA LYS A 29 -17.43 -17.45 6.97
C LYS A 29 -16.03 -17.69 7.54
N TYR A 30 -15.87 -17.50 8.84
CA TYR A 30 -14.67 -17.86 9.58
C TYR A 30 -15.05 -18.67 10.82
N GLY A 31 -14.75 -19.97 10.79
CA GLY A 31 -15.28 -20.93 11.76
C GLY A 31 -16.82 -20.89 11.77
N ASN A 32 -17.39 -20.58 12.93
CA ASN A 32 -18.85 -20.48 13.13
C ASN A 32 -19.38 -19.03 13.00
N LYS A 33 -18.54 -18.06 12.63
CA LYS A 33 -18.93 -16.64 12.50
C LYS A 33 -19.06 -16.22 11.04
N LEU A 34 -20.02 -15.35 10.76
CA LEU A 34 -20.11 -14.58 9.53
C LEU A 34 -19.53 -13.19 9.77
N VAL A 35 -18.66 -12.75 8.87
CA VAL A 35 -17.94 -11.48 8.98
C VAL A 35 -18.17 -10.67 7.71
N ASN A 36 -18.55 -9.40 7.86
CA ASN A 36 -18.74 -8.53 6.71
C ASN A 36 -17.39 -8.27 6.01
N ILE A 37 -17.30 -8.66 4.74
CA ILE A 37 -16.07 -8.52 3.92
C ILE A 37 -15.63 -7.06 3.79
N LYS A 38 -16.57 -6.12 3.89
CA LYS A 38 -16.30 -4.68 3.81
C LYS A 38 -15.26 -4.24 4.85
N ILE A 39 -15.25 -4.86 6.04
CA ILE A 39 -14.28 -4.55 7.09
C ILE A 39 -12.84 -4.75 6.57
N PHE A 40 -12.57 -5.90 5.94
CA PHE A 40 -11.25 -6.20 5.40
C PHE A 40 -10.91 -5.37 4.18
N VAL A 41 -11.89 -5.10 3.31
CA VAL A 41 -11.71 -4.20 2.16
C VAL A 41 -11.30 -2.80 2.64
N ASP A 42 -11.98 -2.28 3.67
CA ASP A 42 -11.66 -0.97 4.25
C ASP A 42 -10.25 -0.97 4.88
N VAL A 43 -9.85 -2.02 5.61
CA VAL A 43 -8.49 -2.15 6.16
C VAL A 43 -7.44 -2.15 5.05
N ILE A 44 -7.61 -3.00 4.02
CA ILE A 44 -6.66 -3.13 2.91
C ILE A 44 -6.56 -1.83 2.11
N ALA A 45 -7.70 -1.20 1.80
CA ALA A 45 -7.75 0.04 1.04
C ALA A 45 -7.07 1.19 1.80
N ASN A 46 -7.36 1.36 3.10
CA ASN A 46 -6.73 2.42 3.88
C ASN A 46 -5.23 2.17 4.10
N ASP A 47 -4.81 0.91 4.28
CA ASP A 47 -3.39 0.55 4.34
C ASP A 47 -2.66 0.90 3.03
N TYR A 48 -3.26 0.57 1.87
CA TYR A 48 -2.74 0.95 0.56
C TYR A 48 -2.67 2.47 0.39
N LEU A 49 -3.71 3.21 0.77
CA LEU A 49 -3.73 4.67 0.69
C LEU A 49 -2.66 5.32 1.56
N LEU A 50 -2.43 4.83 2.78
CA LEU A 50 -1.33 5.30 3.61
C LEU A 50 0.02 5.04 2.94
N ARG A 51 0.24 3.86 2.36
CA ARG A 51 1.44 3.56 1.58
C ARG A 51 1.61 4.53 0.41
N GLU A 52 0.54 4.81 -0.33
CA GLU A 52 0.57 5.77 -1.44
C GLU A 52 0.97 7.17 -0.98
N ILE A 53 0.38 7.66 0.12
CA ILE A 53 0.67 8.98 0.67
C ILE A 53 2.14 9.08 1.10
N VAL A 54 2.64 8.10 1.86
CA VAL A 54 4.05 8.09 2.31
C VAL A 54 5.02 8.08 1.12
N GLN A 55 4.74 7.26 0.12
CA GLN A 55 5.61 7.15 -1.05
C GLN A 55 5.58 8.41 -1.93
N ARG A 56 4.43 9.09 -1.99
CA ARG A 56 4.32 10.39 -2.67
C ARG A 56 5.05 11.50 -1.90
N GLU A 57 4.93 11.54 -0.57
CA GLU A 57 5.69 12.48 0.26
C GLU A 57 7.19 12.34 0.02
N GLU A 58 7.71 11.11 -0.04
CA GLU A 58 9.12 10.84 -0.35
C GLU A 58 9.50 11.23 -1.78
N PHE A 59 8.63 10.97 -2.75
CA PHE A 59 8.83 11.40 -4.13
C PHE A 59 8.99 12.91 -4.22
N ILE A 60 8.09 13.67 -3.58
CA ILE A 60 8.14 15.14 -3.56
C ILE A 60 9.41 15.63 -2.85
N LYS A 61 9.71 15.11 -1.65
CA LYS A 61 10.90 15.49 -0.89
C LYS A 61 12.19 15.25 -1.71
N ARG A 62 12.34 14.09 -2.34
CA ARG A 62 13.52 13.77 -3.16
C ARG A 62 13.61 14.64 -4.40
N LYS A 63 12.49 14.88 -5.08
CA LYS A 63 12.45 15.78 -6.25
C LYS A 63 12.83 17.21 -5.87
N PHE A 64 12.38 17.67 -4.71
CA PHE A 64 12.72 18.99 -4.17
C PHE A 64 14.22 19.09 -3.85
N CYS A 65 14.79 18.15 -3.10
CA CYS A 65 16.24 18.14 -2.83
C CYS A 65 17.07 18.07 -4.12
N ALA A 66 16.63 17.31 -5.13
CA ALA A 66 17.32 17.26 -6.42
C ALA A 66 17.29 18.62 -7.13
N LEU A 67 16.15 19.32 -7.10
CA LEU A 67 16.00 20.65 -7.68
C LEU A 67 16.88 21.68 -6.96
N GLU A 68 16.86 21.73 -5.63
CA GLU A 68 17.73 22.64 -4.84
C GLU A 68 19.22 22.44 -5.14
N ASN A 69 19.65 21.18 -5.24
CA ASN A 69 21.05 20.87 -5.57
C ASN A 69 21.42 21.31 -7.00
N THR A 70 20.46 21.39 -7.93
CA THR A 70 20.70 21.89 -9.30
C THR A 70 20.56 23.40 -9.44
N THR A 71 19.68 24.07 -8.68
CA THR A 71 19.42 25.52 -8.77
C THR A 71 20.40 26.38 -7.98
N ASN A 72 21.20 25.80 -7.08
CA ASN A 72 22.33 26.49 -6.42
C ASN A 72 23.37 27.06 -7.41
N ASN A 73 23.25 26.83 -8.72
CA ASN A 73 24.09 27.45 -9.72
C ASN A 73 23.55 28.75 -10.35
N GLU A 74 22.24 29.00 -10.59
CA GLU A 74 21.85 30.23 -11.33
C GLU A 74 20.50 30.91 -11.03
N ASP A 75 19.57 30.40 -10.21
CA ASP A 75 18.30 31.15 -10.01
C ASP A 75 17.58 30.85 -8.68
N LYS A 76 17.53 31.86 -7.81
CA LYS A 76 16.80 31.86 -6.52
C LYS A 76 15.34 32.34 -6.66
N GLY A 77 14.73 32.21 -7.85
CA GLY A 77 13.42 32.79 -8.13
C GLY A 77 12.20 31.86 -8.09
N THR A 78 12.36 30.53 -8.14
CA THR A 78 11.17 29.65 -8.26
C THR A 78 10.51 29.42 -6.89
N PRO A 79 9.20 29.71 -6.70
CA PRO A 79 8.58 29.65 -5.38
C PRO A 79 8.59 28.21 -4.82
N LEU A 80 9.07 28.04 -3.59
CA LEU A 80 8.92 26.81 -2.78
C LEU A 80 7.44 26.43 -2.52
N HIS A 81 6.52 27.36 -2.79
CA HIS A 81 5.10 27.33 -2.42
C HIS A 81 4.24 26.14 -2.92
N PRO A 82 4.38 25.60 -4.16
CA PRO A 82 3.50 24.53 -4.63
C PRO A 82 3.80 23.17 -3.97
N TYR A 83 5.07 22.87 -3.69
CA TYR A 83 5.47 21.64 -3.00
C TYR A 83 5.06 21.65 -1.52
N ASP A 84 5.17 22.81 -0.86
CA ASP A 84 4.69 22.97 0.51
C ASP A 84 3.17 22.76 0.61
N THR A 85 2.42 23.31 -0.34
CA THR A 85 0.96 23.12 -0.42
C THR A 85 0.61 21.64 -0.59
N GLU A 86 1.31 20.94 -1.49
CA GLU A 86 1.09 19.51 -1.74
C GLU A 86 1.44 18.65 -0.51
N LEU A 87 2.56 18.94 0.17
CA LEU A 87 2.95 18.25 1.40
C LEU A 87 1.96 18.51 2.54
N GLN A 88 1.42 19.73 2.68
CA GLN A 88 0.38 20.03 3.65
C GLN A 88 -0.90 19.23 3.37
N HIS A 89 -1.31 19.15 2.10
CA HIS A 89 -2.45 18.35 1.69
C HIS A 89 -2.23 16.85 1.95
N LEU A 90 -1.03 16.33 1.69
CA LEU A 90 -0.68 14.93 1.99
C LEU A 90 -0.68 14.65 3.49
N ARG A 91 -0.19 15.57 4.32
CA ARG A 91 -0.26 15.47 5.79
C ARG A 91 -1.71 15.43 6.29
N ALA A 92 -2.59 16.26 5.74
CA ALA A 92 -4.00 16.26 6.09
C ALA A 92 -4.66 14.94 5.67
N ARG A 93 -4.42 14.48 4.44
CA ARG A 93 -4.89 13.18 3.95
C ARG A 93 -4.39 12.02 4.80
N TYR A 94 -3.10 12.00 5.16
CA TYR A 94 -2.50 10.99 6.01
C TYR A 94 -3.27 10.85 7.32
N ARG A 95 -3.52 11.96 8.03
CA ARG A 95 -4.26 11.97 9.30
C ARG A 95 -5.68 11.44 9.15
N THR A 96 -6.38 11.82 8.09
CA THR A 96 -7.73 11.33 7.82
C THR A 96 -7.72 9.83 7.53
N THR A 97 -6.83 9.36 6.65
CA THR A 97 -6.71 7.93 6.31
C THR A 97 -6.26 7.08 7.50
N GLU A 98 -5.39 7.60 8.38
CA GLU A 98 -4.97 6.91 9.60
C GLU A 98 -6.15 6.72 10.57
N ARG A 99 -7.01 7.72 10.71
CA ARG A 99 -8.26 7.61 11.49
C ARG A 99 -9.22 6.61 10.86
N THR A 100 -9.41 6.65 9.54
CA THR A 100 -10.29 5.70 8.84
C THR A 100 -9.77 4.27 8.96
N LEU A 101 -8.45 4.07 8.88
CA LEU A 101 -7.83 2.77 9.14
C LEU A 101 -8.11 2.30 10.57
N TYR A 102 -7.91 3.17 11.56
CA TYR A 102 -8.21 2.83 12.96
C TYR A 102 -9.67 2.41 13.16
N PHE A 103 -10.62 3.12 12.55
CA PHE A 103 -12.03 2.71 12.58
C PHE A 103 -12.28 1.39 11.86
N ALA A 104 -11.64 1.12 10.72
CA ALA A 104 -11.78 -0.17 10.04
C ALA A 104 -11.19 -1.32 10.88
N GLU A 105 -10.04 -1.09 11.52
CA GLU A 105 -9.38 -2.03 12.43
C GLU A 105 -10.24 -2.35 13.65
N SER A 106 -10.91 -1.35 14.24
CA SER A 106 -11.78 -1.57 15.40
C SER A 106 -13.06 -2.35 15.08
N MET A 107 -13.44 -2.42 13.80
CA MET A 107 -14.58 -3.21 13.34
C MET A 107 -14.22 -4.69 13.10
N ILE A 108 -12.95 -5.08 13.18
CA ILE A 108 -12.54 -6.48 13.08
C ILE A 108 -13.16 -7.25 14.26
N PRO A 109 -13.93 -8.34 14.01
CA PRO A 109 -14.62 -9.04 15.08
C PRO A 109 -13.67 -9.60 16.14
N LEU A 110 -14.00 -9.35 17.41
CA LEU A 110 -13.25 -9.88 18.55
C LEU A 110 -13.11 -11.42 18.46
N GLY A 111 -11.94 -11.91 18.83
CA GLY A 111 -11.63 -13.34 18.87
C GLY A 111 -10.43 -13.72 18.00
N PRO A 112 -10.42 -14.92 17.39
CA PRO A 112 -9.23 -15.41 16.69
C PRO A 112 -8.81 -14.55 15.49
N LEU A 113 -9.77 -13.93 14.78
CA LEU A 113 -9.47 -13.04 13.65
C LEU A 113 -8.71 -11.80 14.10
N GLN A 114 -9.23 -11.08 15.09
CA GLN A 114 -8.55 -9.91 15.65
C GLN A 114 -7.17 -10.28 16.20
N ARG A 115 -7.05 -11.37 16.98
CA ARG A 115 -5.75 -11.81 17.49
C ARG A 115 -4.74 -12.13 16.38
N SER A 116 -5.20 -12.74 15.29
CA SER A 116 -4.34 -13.05 14.15
C SER A 116 -3.90 -11.77 13.42
N TYR A 117 -4.80 -10.80 13.29
CA TYR A 117 -4.48 -9.49 12.73
C TYR A 117 -3.48 -8.73 13.61
N ASP A 118 -3.72 -8.65 14.92
CA ASP A 118 -2.86 -7.96 15.86
C ASP A 118 -1.48 -8.62 15.93
N PHE A 119 -1.42 -9.94 15.98
CA PHE A 119 -0.16 -10.69 15.94
C PHE A 119 0.61 -10.41 14.65
N LEU A 120 -0.07 -10.39 13.50
CA LEU A 120 0.54 -10.01 12.23
C LEU A 120 1.10 -8.59 12.26
N ARG A 121 0.34 -7.63 12.81
CA ARG A 121 0.71 -6.20 12.82
C ARG A 121 1.73 -5.82 13.89
N GLN A 122 1.93 -6.65 14.91
CA GLN A 122 2.98 -6.47 15.93
C GLN A 122 4.39 -6.58 15.33
N ASP A 123 4.56 -7.37 14.26
CA ASP A 123 5.82 -7.43 13.54
C ASP A 123 6.00 -6.16 12.68
N PRO A 124 6.97 -5.28 12.97
CA PRO A 124 7.23 -4.09 12.14
C PRO A 124 7.65 -4.45 10.71
N ALA A 125 8.09 -5.68 10.46
CA ALA A 125 8.42 -6.24 9.16
C ALA A 125 7.29 -7.08 8.54
N TRP A 126 6.05 -7.01 9.04
CA TRP A 126 4.89 -7.77 8.53
C TRP A 126 4.72 -7.66 7.01
N TYR A 127 5.11 -6.52 6.43
CA TYR A 127 4.99 -6.24 5.00
C TYR A 127 6.03 -6.99 4.16
N LEU A 128 7.06 -7.57 4.77
CA LEU A 128 8.10 -8.39 4.11
C LEU A 128 7.78 -9.89 4.11
N ARG A 129 6.56 -10.26 4.46
CA ARG A 129 6.10 -11.63 4.31
C ARG A 129 6.17 -12.08 2.84
N ARG A 130 6.48 -13.36 2.65
CA ARG A 130 6.72 -13.96 1.32
C ARG A 130 5.60 -13.66 0.33
N GLU A 131 4.35 -13.71 0.78
CA GLU A 131 3.15 -13.51 -0.02
C GLU A 131 3.09 -12.08 -0.59
N LEU A 132 3.45 -11.08 0.22
CA LEU A 132 3.45 -9.67 -0.19
C LEU A 132 4.65 -9.34 -1.09
N ILE A 133 5.80 -9.96 -0.83
CA ILE A 133 6.96 -9.86 -1.72
C ILE A 133 6.62 -10.44 -3.10
N GLN A 134 5.99 -11.61 -3.13
CA GLN A 134 5.60 -12.27 -4.37
C GLN A 134 4.57 -11.47 -5.14
N ASP A 135 3.58 -10.87 -4.47
CA ASP A 135 2.60 -9.98 -5.10
C ASP A 135 3.26 -8.75 -5.76
N CYS A 136 4.17 -8.09 -5.03
CA CYS A 136 4.96 -6.99 -5.57
C CYS A 136 5.88 -7.42 -6.74
N ALA A 137 6.42 -8.64 -6.70
CA ALA A 137 7.24 -9.15 -7.80
C ALA A 137 6.39 -9.52 -9.04
N ARG A 138 5.24 -10.18 -8.85
CA ARG A 138 4.32 -10.60 -9.93
C ARG A 138 3.69 -9.43 -10.67
N SER A 139 3.49 -8.30 -9.98
CA SER A 139 3.04 -7.05 -10.60
C SER A 139 4.13 -6.34 -11.42
N GLY A 140 5.34 -6.89 -11.55
CA GLY A 140 6.46 -6.25 -12.25
C GLY A 140 7.03 -5.03 -11.53
N ALA A 141 6.66 -4.85 -10.25
CA ALA A 141 7.10 -3.73 -9.44
C ALA A 141 8.49 -4.00 -8.83
N CYS A 142 8.85 -3.16 -7.87
CA CYS A 142 10.20 -3.02 -7.33
C CYS A 142 10.86 -4.29 -6.82
N CYS A 143 10.09 -5.26 -6.30
CA CYS A 143 10.63 -6.55 -5.86
C CYS A 143 11.15 -7.42 -7.00
N SER A 144 10.58 -7.31 -8.21
CA SER A 144 11.11 -8.00 -9.40
C SER A 144 12.43 -7.40 -9.90
N ARG A 145 12.65 -6.11 -9.64
CA ARG A 145 13.81 -5.33 -10.11
C ARG A 145 15.01 -5.37 -9.16
N GLY A 146 14.82 -5.85 -7.93
CA GLY A 146 15.87 -5.86 -6.92
C GLY A 146 16.28 -4.47 -6.40
N CYS A 147 15.41 -3.45 -6.46
CA CYS A 147 15.73 -2.06 -6.02
C CYS A 147 16.19 -1.93 -4.55
N GLY A 148 15.91 -2.92 -3.69
CA GLY A 148 16.08 -2.84 -2.23
C GLY A 148 15.09 -1.93 -1.49
N CYS A 149 14.42 -1.02 -2.20
CA CYS A 149 13.51 -0.01 -1.66
C CYS A 149 12.38 -0.56 -0.79
N CYS A 150 11.81 -1.73 -1.11
CA CYS A 150 10.82 -2.37 -0.23
C CYS A 150 11.45 -2.83 1.09
N LYS A 151 12.62 -3.46 1.09
CA LYS A 151 13.29 -3.95 2.32
C LYS A 151 13.71 -2.83 3.26
N ASN A 152 14.08 -1.68 2.70
CA ASN A 152 14.58 -0.53 3.47
C ASN A 152 13.47 0.40 3.97
N ARG A 153 12.20 0.08 3.70
CA ARG A 153 11.05 0.94 4.06
C ARG A 153 10.99 1.30 5.54
N LEU A 154 11.27 0.34 6.41
CA LEU A 154 11.23 0.54 7.85
C LEU A 154 12.29 1.55 8.33
N SER A 155 13.47 1.56 7.71
CA SER A 155 14.55 2.48 8.09
C SER A 155 14.45 3.85 7.41
N THR A 156 13.75 3.96 6.28
CA THR A 156 13.66 5.21 5.51
C THR A 156 12.39 6.02 5.78
N SER A 157 11.36 5.43 6.39
CA SER A 157 10.10 6.13 6.62
C SER A 157 10.11 6.89 7.94
N GLU A 158 9.66 8.15 7.90
CA GLU A 158 9.39 8.96 9.10
C GLU A 158 8.00 8.67 9.71
N ARG A 159 7.19 7.81 9.08
CA ARG A 159 5.81 7.52 9.48
C ARG A 159 5.71 6.17 10.18
N GLY A 160 4.85 6.11 11.21
CA GLY A 160 4.54 4.85 11.91
C GLY A 160 3.60 3.92 11.14
N LYS A 161 2.79 4.46 10.21
CA LYS A 161 1.94 3.68 9.30
C LYS A 161 2.26 4.00 7.83
N GLY A 162 1.73 3.22 6.91
CA GLY A 162 2.04 3.34 5.48
C GLY A 162 3.38 2.74 5.07
N ILE A 163 3.95 1.87 5.92
CA ILE A 163 5.13 1.08 5.63
C ILE A 163 4.69 -0.17 4.85
N GLY A 164 5.26 -0.37 3.66
CA GLY A 164 5.06 -1.59 2.88
C GLY A 164 5.59 -1.51 1.46
N HIS A 165 5.15 -2.45 0.62
CA HIS A 165 5.59 -2.55 -0.77
C HIS A 165 5.22 -1.33 -1.62
N CYS A 166 5.95 -1.19 -2.73
CA CYS A 166 5.84 -0.06 -3.64
C CYS A 166 4.45 0.06 -4.28
N THR A 167 3.95 1.29 -4.30
CA THR A 167 2.85 1.77 -5.12
C THR A 167 3.43 2.47 -6.36
N THR A 168 2.57 3.07 -7.18
CA THR A 168 2.95 3.83 -8.38
C THR A 168 4.00 4.92 -8.11
N TRP A 169 4.00 5.56 -6.93
CA TRP A 169 4.94 6.64 -6.61
C TRP A 169 6.39 6.16 -6.45
N CYS A 170 6.57 4.93 -5.97
CA CYS A 170 7.89 4.32 -5.87
C CYS A 170 8.48 3.97 -7.25
N PHE A 171 7.63 3.62 -8.22
CA PHE A 171 8.08 3.41 -9.61
C PHE A 171 8.58 4.73 -10.24
N LEU A 172 7.84 5.83 -10.04
CA LEU A 172 8.24 7.16 -10.53
C LEU A 172 9.56 7.66 -9.89
N LEU A 173 9.86 7.22 -8.66
CA LEU A 173 11.15 7.49 -8.02
C LEU A 173 12.33 6.80 -8.72
N LEU A 174 12.14 5.58 -9.22
CA LEU A 174 13.23 4.79 -9.80
C LEU A 174 13.44 5.06 -11.29
N ASP A 175 12.37 5.36 -12.03
CA ASP A 175 12.44 5.56 -13.49
C ASP A 175 13.12 6.89 -13.90
N ARG A 176 13.22 7.87 -13.00
CA ARG A 176 13.95 9.13 -13.24
C ARG A 176 15.41 9.13 -12.81
N ALA A 177 15.93 8.04 -12.25
CA ALA A 177 17.35 7.89 -11.94
C ALA A 177 18.17 7.32 -13.12
N ARG A 178 17.63 7.33 -14.34
CA ARG A 178 18.22 6.76 -15.57
C ARG A 178 18.40 7.74 -16.73
N PHE A 179 18.46 9.05 -16.46
CA PHE A 179 18.81 10.06 -17.47
C PHE A 179 19.73 11.11 -16.85
#